data_AF-A0A535ZX59-F1
#
_entry.id   AF-A0A535ZX59-F1
#
_cell.length_a   1.000
_cell.length_b   1.000
_cell.length_c   1.000
_cell.angle_alpha   90.00
_cell.angle_beta   90.00
_cell.angle_gamma   90.00
#
_symmetry.space_group_name_H-M   'P 1'
#
loop_
_entity.id
_entity.type
_entity.pdbx_description
1 polymer ?
#
loop_
_entity_poly.entity_id
_entity_poly.type
_entity_poly.pdbx_seq_one_letter_code
_entity_poly.pdbx_strand_id
1 'polypeptide(L)'
;MYIPSEAVYYDVVLREEEGEPDLTAYCAERHVIPASPNTLLAYLQVVALGVRGLAMQERTRELQQGVGAVRREFERFVELHDQLGRHLENATKKFDETDRALARASGAIETLAQAPIAAGSEQVALPLRLDARDTEER
;
A
#
# COMPACT_ATOMS: atom_id res chain seq x y z
N MET A 1 42.95 -34.86 -4.51
CA MET A 1 43.46 -36.24 -4.29
C MET A 1 42.69 -36.81 -3.11
N TYR A 2 42.17 -38.04 -3.19
CA TYR A 2 41.42 -38.66 -2.09
C TYR A 2 42.22 -39.80 -1.47
N ILE A 3 42.38 -39.77 -0.15
CA ILE A 3 43.05 -40.82 0.63
C ILE A 3 41.95 -41.53 1.45
N PRO A 4 41.65 -42.81 1.18
CA PRO A 4 40.48 -43.48 1.75
C PRO A 4 40.63 -43.86 3.24
N SER A 5 41.83 -43.73 3.81
CA SER A 5 42.10 -43.98 5.22
C SER A 5 42.42 -42.67 5.94
N GLU A 6 41.63 -42.36 6.96
CA GLU A 6 41.84 -41.19 7.81
C GLU A 6 43.21 -41.22 8.50
N ALA A 7 43.61 -42.37 9.05
CA ALA A 7 44.89 -42.52 9.71
C ALA A 7 46.07 -42.28 8.77
N VAL A 8 45.99 -42.77 7.52
CA VAL A 8 47.01 -42.54 6.49
C VAL A 8 47.01 -41.08 6.05
N TYR A 9 45.85 -40.42 5.96
CA TYR A 9 45.80 -38.99 5.66
C TYR A 9 46.54 -38.16 6.72
N TYR A 10 46.32 -38.43 8.01
CA TYR A 10 47.05 -37.75 9.09
C TYR A 10 48.56 -38.01 9.02
N ASP A 11 48.94 -39.25 8.71
CA ASP A 11 50.34 -39.65 8.61
C ASP A 11 51.07 -38.89 7.48
N VAL A 12 50.47 -38.80 6.28
CA VAL A 12 51.16 -38.27 5.09
C VAL A 12 50.95 -36.77 4.89
N VAL A 13 49.88 -36.17 5.42
CA VAL A 13 49.57 -34.74 5.22
C VAL A 13 49.99 -33.88 6.42
N LEU A 14 50.01 -34.44 7.64
CA LEU A 14 50.20 -33.67 8.87
C LEU A 14 51.50 -34.02 9.63
N ARG A 15 52.22 -35.07 9.26
CA ARG A 15 53.58 -35.30 9.77
C ARG A 15 54.58 -34.71 8.80
N GLU A 16 55.35 -33.76 9.30
CA GLU A 16 56.53 -33.20 8.63
C GLU A 16 57.75 -33.83 9.31
N GLU A 17 58.33 -34.87 8.69
CA GLU A 17 59.61 -35.43 9.12
C GLU A 17 60.75 -34.83 8.29
N GLU A 18 61.87 -34.47 8.94
CA GLU A 18 63.04 -33.90 8.27
C GLU A 18 63.60 -34.90 7.23
N GLY A 19 63.45 -34.57 5.94
CA GLY A 19 63.95 -35.36 4.82
C GLY A 19 62.87 -36.06 3.99
N GLU A 20 61.59 -35.99 4.39
CA GLU A 20 60.48 -36.51 3.59
C GLU A 20 59.88 -35.45 2.64
N PRO A 21 59.29 -35.86 1.51
CA PRO A 21 58.66 -34.93 0.57
C PRO A 21 57.36 -34.36 1.17
N ASP A 22 57.25 -33.03 1.22
CA ASP A 22 56.02 -32.34 1.63
C ASP A 22 54.90 -32.57 0.60
N LEU A 23 53.97 -33.46 0.97
CA LEU A 23 52.80 -33.79 0.16
C LEU A 23 51.87 -32.58 -0.02
N THR A 24 51.80 -31.70 0.97
CA THR A 24 50.95 -30.50 0.94
C THR A 24 51.49 -29.52 -0.10
N ALA A 25 52.79 -29.23 -0.09
CA ALA A 25 53.44 -28.43 -1.13
C ALA A 25 53.29 -29.05 -2.52
N TYR A 26 53.56 -30.35 -2.67
CA TYR A 26 53.41 -31.07 -3.94
C TYR A 26 51.98 -30.95 -4.52
N CYS A 27 50.97 -31.09 -3.65
CA CYS A 27 49.57 -30.97 -4.01
C CYS A 27 49.19 -29.52 -4.36
N ALA A 28 49.66 -28.55 -3.57
CA ALA A 28 49.41 -27.12 -3.79
C ALA A 28 49.96 -26.64 -5.14
N GLU A 29 51.18 -27.03 -5.50
CA GLU A 29 51.79 -26.75 -6.82
C GLU A 29 50.95 -27.25 -7.99
N ARG A 30 50.13 -28.29 -7.76
CA ARG A 30 49.27 -28.92 -8.78
C ARG A 30 47.82 -28.50 -8.68
N HIS A 31 47.49 -27.52 -7.83
CA HIS A 31 46.13 -27.10 -7.54
C HIS A 31 45.24 -28.25 -7.06
N VAL A 32 45.83 -29.22 -6.35
CA VAL A 32 45.14 -30.36 -5.77
C VAL A 32 44.96 -30.11 -4.29
N ILE A 33 43.74 -30.25 -3.80
CA ILE A 33 43.47 -30.31 -2.36
C ILE A 33 43.42 -31.80 -1.96
N PRO A 34 44.31 -32.28 -1.10
CA PRO A 34 44.20 -33.62 -0.53
C PRO A 34 43.01 -33.64 0.43
N ALA A 35 42.25 -34.75 0.43
CA ALA A 35 41.11 -34.92 1.32
C ALA A 35 41.05 -36.36 1.86
N SER A 36 40.70 -36.47 3.13
CA SER A 36 40.33 -37.71 3.80
C SER A 36 38.80 -37.93 3.72
N PRO A 37 38.27 -39.08 4.21
CA PRO A 37 36.83 -39.26 4.33
C PRO A 37 36.14 -38.14 5.13
N ASN A 38 36.74 -37.73 6.26
CA ASN A 38 36.18 -36.67 7.12
C ASN A 38 36.31 -35.28 6.47
N THR A 39 37.46 -34.94 5.91
CA THR A 39 37.68 -33.64 5.30
C THR A 39 36.80 -33.45 4.06
N LEU A 40 36.65 -34.50 3.24
CA LEU A 40 35.74 -34.46 2.10
C LEU A 40 34.28 -34.26 2.55
N LEU A 41 33.85 -34.99 3.58
CA LEU A 41 32.52 -34.81 4.15
C LEU A 41 32.30 -33.37 4.64
N ALA A 42 33.27 -32.79 5.34
CA ALA A 42 33.21 -31.40 5.81
C ALA A 42 33.08 -30.39 4.66
N TYR A 43 33.87 -30.55 3.58
CA TYR A 43 33.75 -29.70 2.40
C TYR A 43 32.38 -29.82 1.74
N LEU A 44 31.86 -31.03 1.58
CA LEU A 44 30.53 -31.25 1.02
C LEU A 44 29.44 -30.65 1.90
N GLN A 45 29.58 -30.69 3.23
CA GLN A 45 28.66 -30.03 4.16
C GLN A 45 28.66 -28.51 3.97
N VAL A 46 29.83 -27.89 3.84
CA VAL A 46 29.96 -26.44 3.57
C VAL A 46 29.34 -26.08 2.22
N VAL A 47 29.61 -26.86 1.16
CA VAL A 47 28.99 -26.67 -0.16
C VAL A 47 27.47 -26.81 -0.08
N ALA A 48 26.97 -27.85 0.59
CA ALA A 48 25.53 -28.06 0.76
C ALA A 48 24.88 -26.91 1.52
N LEU A 49 25.55 -26.36 2.54
CA LEU A 49 25.10 -25.18 3.25
C LEU A 49 25.06 -23.94 2.34
N GLY A 50 26.10 -23.73 1.53
CA GLY A 50 26.16 -22.63 0.56
C GLY A 50 25.02 -22.71 -0.47
N VAL A 51 24.76 -23.90 -1.04
CA VAL A 51 23.68 -24.11 -2.01
C VAL A 51 22.30 -23.84 -1.38
N ARG A 52 22.06 -24.29 -0.14
CA ARG A 52 20.82 -23.98 0.58
C ARG A 52 20.67 -22.48 0.85
N GLY A 53 21.78 -21.79 1.16
CA GLY A 53 21.82 -20.35 1.34
C GLY A 53 21.38 -19.59 0.10
N LEU A 54 21.87 -19.98 -1.09
CA LEU A 54 21.48 -19.38 -2.37
C LEU A 54 19.98 -19.51 -2.63
N ALA A 55 19.40 -20.70 -2.41
CA ALA A 55 17.96 -20.92 -2.57
C ALA A 55 17.11 -20.07 -1.58
N MET A 56 17.61 -19.85 -0.36
CA MET A 56 16.93 -18.99 0.63
C MET A 56 16.98 -17.52 0.23
N GLN A 57 18.08 -17.06 -0.38
CA GLN A 57 18.20 -15.67 -0.84
C GLN A 57 17.16 -15.34 -1.91
N GLU A 58 16.89 -16.26 -2.84
CA GLU A 58 15.91 -16.07 -3.90
C GLU A 58 14.49 -15.90 -3.33
N ARG A 59 14.05 -16.80 -2.45
CA ARG A 59 12.77 -16.69 -1.74
C ARG A 59 12.65 -15.41 -0.93
N THR A 60 13.73 -15.00 -0.28
CA THR A 60 13.77 -13.76 0.51
C THR A 60 13.56 -12.54 -0.39
N ARG A 61 14.15 -12.53 -1.59
CA ARG A 61 13.98 -11.46 -2.57
C ARG A 61 12.53 -11.36 -3.06
N GLU A 62 11.89 -12.48 -3.34
CA GLU A 62 10.46 -12.53 -3.70
C GLU A 62 9.58 -11.99 -2.56
N LEU A 63 9.83 -12.39 -1.32
CA LEU A 63 9.12 -11.88 -0.15
C LEU A 63 9.28 -10.36 0.00
N GLN A 64 10.50 -9.83 -0.16
CA GLN A 64 10.74 -8.38 -0.10
C GLN A 64 9.96 -7.63 -1.19
N GLN A 65 9.93 -8.15 -2.41
CA GLN A 65 9.13 -7.57 -3.50
C GLN A 65 7.63 -7.61 -3.19
N GLY A 66 7.15 -8.73 -2.64
CA GLY A 66 5.75 -8.89 -2.20
C GLY A 66 5.36 -7.87 -1.13
N VAL A 67 6.19 -7.71 -0.09
CA VAL A 67 5.99 -6.69 0.96
C VAL A 67 5.95 -5.28 0.36
N GLY A 68 6.85 -4.98 -0.58
CA GLY A 68 6.86 -3.69 -1.26
C GLY A 68 5.59 -3.43 -2.08
N ALA A 69 5.01 -4.46 -2.71
CA ALA A 69 3.75 -4.35 -3.43
C ALA A 69 2.58 -4.08 -2.48
N VAL A 70 2.48 -4.86 -1.38
CA VAL A 70 1.45 -4.68 -0.36
C VAL A 70 1.50 -3.28 0.26
N ARG A 71 2.71 -2.76 0.54
CA ARG A 71 2.88 -1.41 1.07
C ARG A 71 2.30 -0.33 0.13
N ARG A 72 2.57 -0.42 -1.18
CA ARG A 72 2.03 0.54 -2.17
C ARG A 72 0.51 0.50 -2.24
N GLU A 73 -0.07 -0.70 -2.17
CA GLU A 73 -1.52 -0.86 -2.17
C GLU A 73 -2.14 -0.26 -0.90
N PHE A 74 -1.48 -0.44 0.25
CA PHE A 74 -1.91 0.16 1.50
C PHE A 74 -1.84 1.69 1.47
N GLU A 75 -0.76 2.28 0.92
CA GLU A 75 -0.65 3.74 0.75
C GLU A 75 -1.79 4.29 -0.12
N ARG A 76 -2.12 3.62 -1.24
CA ARG A 76 -3.27 3.97 -2.08
C ARG A 76 -4.60 3.86 -1.34
N PHE A 77 -4.78 2.82 -0.52
CA PHE A 77 -5.98 2.67 0.30
C PHE A 77 -6.14 3.83 1.29
N VAL A 78 -5.07 4.26 1.95
CA VAL A 78 -5.10 5.40 2.87
C VAL A 78 -5.54 6.67 2.16
N GLU A 79 -5.01 6.96 0.96
CA GLU A 79 -5.43 8.12 0.17
C GLU A 79 -6.93 8.09 -0.17
N LEU A 80 -7.43 6.93 -0.60
CA LEU A 80 -8.85 6.73 -0.90
C LEU A 80 -9.72 6.87 0.35
N HIS A 81 -9.27 6.36 1.48
CA HIS A 81 -9.96 6.47 2.76
C HIS A 81 -10.03 7.92 3.24
N ASP A 82 -8.94 8.68 3.12
CA ASP A 82 -8.92 10.11 3.45
C ASP A 82 -9.82 10.93 2.52
N GLN A 83 -9.87 10.59 1.24
CA GLN A 83 -10.83 11.17 0.31
C GLN A 83 -12.28 10.88 0.72
N LEU A 84 -12.58 9.64 1.08
CA LEU A 84 -13.89 9.24 1.58
C LEU A 84 -14.27 10.03 2.84
N GLY A 85 -13.34 10.19 3.78
CA GLY A 85 -13.55 11.01 4.98
C GLY A 85 -13.97 12.44 4.66
N ARG A 86 -13.29 13.10 3.70
CA ARG A 86 -13.65 14.44 3.23
C ARG A 86 -15.04 14.48 2.57
N HIS A 87 -15.39 13.47 1.80
CA HIS A 87 -16.72 13.38 1.17
C HIS A 87 -17.83 13.22 2.21
N LEU A 88 -17.61 12.38 3.23
CA LEU A 88 -18.54 12.21 4.34
C LEU A 88 -18.73 13.52 5.12
N GLU A 89 -17.64 14.23 5.43
CA GLU A 89 -17.72 15.51 6.13
C GLU A 89 -18.56 16.55 5.35
N ASN A 90 -18.35 16.63 4.03
CA ASN A 90 -19.13 17.50 3.17
C ASN A 90 -20.61 17.09 3.11
N ALA A 91 -20.88 15.78 3.05
CA ALA A 91 -22.25 15.27 3.06
C ALA A 91 -22.96 15.59 4.38
N THR A 92 -22.28 15.42 5.53
CA THR A 92 -22.80 15.79 6.85
C THR A 92 -23.10 17.28 6.94
N LYS A 93 -22.16 18.14 6.51
CA LYS A 93 -22.40 19.60 6.47
C LYS A 93 -23.62 19.94 5.62
N LYS A 94 -23.77 19.28 4.46
CA LYS A 94 -24.91 19.53 3.58
C LYS A 94 -26.23 19.07 4.17
N PHE A 95 -26.22 17.93 4.85
CA PHE A 95 -27.37 17.43 5.59
C PHE A 95 -27.84 18.44 6.65
N ASP A 96 -26.92 18.94 7.47
CA ASP A 96 -27.25 19.95 8.51
C ASP A 96 -27.80 21.26 7.92
N GLU A 97 -27.26 21.71 6.78
CA GLU A 97 -27.81 22.86 6.06
C GLU A 97 -29.24 22.61 5.60
N THR A 98 -29.52 21.44 5.02
CA THR A 98 -30.85 21.08 4.54
C THR A 98 -31.85 20.91 5.68
N ASP A 99 -31.42 20.37 6.82
CA ASP A 99 -32.27 20.19 7.99
C ASP A 99 -32.70 21.55 8.58
N ARG A 100 -31.77 22.50 8.70
CA ARG A 100 -32.08 23.89 9.09
C ARG A 100 -33.00 24.60 8.09
N ALA A 101 -32.84 24.34 6.78
CA ALA A 101 -33.70 24.90 5.76
C ALA A 101 -35.12 24.31 5.84
N LEU A 102 -35.24 23.01 6.07
CA LEU A 102 -36.50 22.31 6.25
C LEU A 102 -37.24 22.84 7.48
N ALA A 103 -36.57 22.97 8.63
CA ALA A 103 -37.18 23.53 9.84
C ALA A 103 -37.74 24.95 9.63
N ARG A 104 -36.99 25.82 8.91
CA ARG A 104 -37.47 27.16 8.55
C ARG A 104 -38.69 27.13 7.63
N ALA A 105 -38.67 26.24 6.63
CA ALA A 105 -39.80 26.08 5.71
C ALA A 105 -41.05 25.59 6.46
N SER A 106 -40.92 24.60 7.33
CA SER A 106 -42.01 24.10 8.17
C SER A 106 -42.58 25.21 9.07
N GLY A 107 -41.73 25.97 9.76
CA GLY A 107 -42.20 27.08 10.60
C GLY A 107 -42.89 28.20 9.81
N ALA A 108 -42.43 28.50 8.58
CA ALA A 108 -43.11 29.45 7.69
C ALA A 108 -44.49 28.94 7.25
N ILE A 109 -44.60 27.64 6.93
CA ILE A 109 -45.88 27.00 6.59
C ILE A 109 -46.85 27.05 7.77
N GLU A 110 -46.40 26.72 8.98
CA GLU A 110 -47.22 26.82 10.20
C GLU A 110 -47.68 28.26 10.46
N THR A 111 -46.80 29.24 10.29
CA THR A 111 -47.14 30.66 10.45
C THR A 111 -48.21 31.10 9.44
N LEU A 112 -48.09 30.67 8.18
CA LEU A 112 -49.08 30.91 7.12
C LEU A 112 -50.41 30.21 7.42
N ALA A 113 -50.38 29.00 7.99
CA ALA A 113 -51.58 28.26 8.37
C ALA A 113 -52.33 28.92 9.57
N GLN A 114 -51.60 29.58 10.47
CA GLN A 114 -52.16 30.29 11.62
C GLN A 114 -52.59 31.74 11.32
N ALA A 115 -52.18 32.31 10.18
CA ALA A 115 -52.57 33.66 9.81
C ALA A 115 -54.09 33.71 9.60
N PRO A 116 -54.84 34.56 10.33
CA PRO A 116 -56.27 34.67 10.13
C PRO A 116 -56.48 35.15 8.69
N ILE A 117 -57.26 34.39 7.92
CA ILE A 117 -57.82 34.88 6.67
C ILE A 117 -58.71 36.05 7.08
N ALA A 118 -58.17 37.27 7.02
CA ALA A 118 -58.93 38.48 7.25
C ALA A 118 -60.05 38.49 6.21
N ALA A 119 -61.24 38.15 6.66
CA ALA A 119 -62.46 38.39 5.94
C ALA A 119 -62.60 39.92 5.73
N GLY A 120 -62.57 40.36 4.48
CA GLY A 120 -63.18 41.64 4.05
C GLY A 120 -62.23 42.70 3.46
N SER A 121 -62.61 43.16 2.25
CA SER A 121 -62.46 44.52 1.67
C SER A 121 -61.02 45.06 1.46
N GLU A 122 -60.55 45.51 0.31
CA GLU A 122 -61.16 46.14 -0.87
C GLU A 122 -60.44 45.66 -2.15
N GLN A 123 -61.21 45.25 -3.16
CA GLN A 123 -60.73 45.29 -4.54
C GLN A 123 -60.65 46.76 -4.94
N VAL A 124 -59.44 47.34 -4.88
CA VAL A 124 -59.17 48.62 -5.53
C VAL A 124 -59.35 48.40 -7.03
N ALA A 125 -60.47 48.88 -7.56
CA ALA A 125 -60.74 48.90 -8.99
C ALA A 125 -59.66 49.74 -9.68
N LEU A 126 -58.90 49.12 -10.60
CA LEU A 126 -57.96 49.84 -11.46
C LEU A 126 -58.74 50.87 -12.29
N PRO A 127 -58.35 52.16 -12.28
CA PRO A 127 -58.94 53.11 -13.21
C PRO A 127 -58.35 52.84 -14.60
N LEU A 128 -59.06 52.09 -15.44
CA LEU A 128 -58.83 52.15 -16.88
C LEU A 128 -59.33 53.51 -17.37
N ARG A 129 -58.48 54.53 -17.27
CA ARG A 129 -58.63 55.78 -17.99
C ARG A 129 -58.04 55.60 -19.38
N LEU A 130 -58.85 55.10 -20.31
CA LEU A 130 -58.60 55.31 -21.73
C LEU A 130 -59.12 56.71 -22.04
N ASP A 131 -58.21 57.68 -22.12
CA ASP A 131 -58.53 59.00 -22.65
C ASP A 131 -59.06 58.81 -24.07
N ALA A 132 -60.37 59.01 -24.24
CA ALA A 132 -60.95 59.25 -25.55
C ALA A 132 -60.27 60.53 -26.07
N ARG A 133 -59.40 60.38 -27.07
CA ARG A 133 -58.89 61.52 -27.81
C ARG A 133 -60.07 62.14 -28.54
N ASP A 134 -60.51 63.29 -28.05
CA ASP A 134 -61.21 64.27 -28.86
C ASP A 134 -60.33 64.61 -30.06
N THR A 135 -60.81 64.23 -31.24
CA THR A 135 -60.51 64.96 -32.48
C THR A 135 -61.84 65.26 -33.14
N GLU A 136 -62.48 66.33 -32.67
CA GLU A 136 -63.43 67.10 -33.46
C GLU A 136 -62.66 67.91 -34.52
N GLU A 137 -63.11 67.72 -35.77
CA GLU A 137 -63.22 68.67 -36.89
C GLU A 137 -62.31 69.91 -36.96
N ARG A 138 -61.48 69.95 -38.02
CA ARG A 138 -61.70 70.85 -39.17
C ARG A 138 -60.79 70.51 -40.35
#